data_AF-A0A9E3KNK2-F1
#
_entry.id   AF-A0A9E3KNK2-F1
#
_cell.length_a   1.000
_cell.length_b   1.000
_cell.length_c   1.000
_cell.angle_alpha   90.00
_cell.angle_beta   90.00
_cell.angle_gamma   90.00
#
_symmetry.space_group_name_H-M   'P 1'
#
loop_
_entity.id
_entity.type
_entity.pdbx_description
1 polymer ?
#
loop_
_entity_poly.entity_id
_entity_poly.type
_entity_poly.pdbx_seq_one_letter_code
_entity_poly.pdbx_strand_id
1 'polypeptide(L)' 'MKIILDIKDNKVAFFLEMLKNFTFIKQVTPISNSKANFINEIKDALNELELVKEGKLDAKSADDLINEL' A
#
# COMPACT_ATOMS: atom_id res chain seq x y z
N MET A 1 -9.56 5.05 -8.70
CA MET A 1 -8.18 4.56 -8.53
C MET A 1 -7.60 5.19 -7.26
N LYS A 2 -6.89 4.42 -6.43
CA LYS A 2 -6.21 4.90 -5.22
C LYS A 2 -4.71 4.65 -5.40
N ILE A 3 -3.87 5.58 -4.94
CA ILE A 3 -2.42 5.54 -5.09
C ILE A 3 -1.81 5.85 -3.72
N ILE A 4 -0.77 5.12 -3.35
CA ILE A 4 0.09 5.42 -2.19
C ILE A 4 1.37 6.05 -2.72
N LEU A 5 1.81 7.15 -2.12
CA LEU A 5 3.02 7.86 -2.49
C LEU A 5 3.96 7.89 -1.30
N ASP A 6 5.19 7.42 -1.49
CA ASP A 6 6.27 7.60 -0.53
C ASP A 6 6.96 8.94 -0.83
N ILE A 7 6.89 9.86 0.14
CA ILE A 7 7.33 11.24 -0.01
C ILE A 7 8.24 11.56 1.16
N LYS A 8 9.41 12.15 0.89
CA LYS A 8 10.32 12.63 1.93
C LYS A 8 9.58 13.59 2.88
N ASP A 9 9.74 13.41 4.19
CA ASP A 9 9.05 14.17 5.23
C ASP A 9 9.10 15.69 5.02
N ASN A 10 10.27 16.21 4.63
CA ASN A 10 10.49 17.64 4.39
C ASN A 10 9.76 18.20 3.15
N LYS A 11 9.14 17.35 2.33
CA LYS A 11 8.35 17.72 1.15
C LYS A 11 6.86 17.47 1.31
N VAL A 12 6.43 16.79 2.38
CA VAL A 12 5.01 16.43 2.59
C VAL A 12 4.12 17.67 2.60
N ALA A 13 4.47 18.70 3.38
CA ALA A 13 3.68 19.93 3.47
C ALA A 13 3.50 20.61 2.09
N PHE A 14 4.59 20.77 1.35
CA PHE A 14 4.57 21.33 -0.01
C PHE A 14 3.70 20.51 -0.95
N PHE A 15 3.85 19.19 -0.92
CA PHE A 15 3.12 18.29 -1.81
C PHE A 15 1.62 18.30 -1.52
N LEU A 16 1.22 18.33 -0.24
CA LEU A 16 -0.18 18.44 0.16
C LEU A 16 -0.83 19.74 -0.34
N GLU A 17 -0.14 20.87 -0.24
CA GLU A 17 -0.63 22.15 -0.78
C GLU A 17 -0.77 22.11 -2.30
N MET A 18 0.17 21.48 -3.01
CA MET A 18 0.05 21.28 -4.45
C MET A 18 -1.19 20.43 -4.81
N LEU A 19 -1.44 19.34 -4.09
CA LEU A 19 -2.56 18.44 -4.37
C LEU A 19 -3.93 19.12 -4.21
N LYS A 20 -4.07 20.08 -3.30
CA LYS A 20 -5.30 20.86 -3.11
C LYS A 20 -5.70 21.67 -4.35
N ASN A 21 -4.75 22.02 -5.21
CA ASN A 21 -5.03 22.81 -6.43
C ASN A 21 -5.63 21.97 -7.57
N PHE A 22 -5.61 20.63 -7.45
CA PHE A 22 -6.15 19.75 -8.48
C PHE A 22 -7.60 19.39 -8.19
N THR A 23 -8.52 19.93 -8.98
CA THR A 23 -9.98 19.71 -8.85
C THR A 23 -10.43 18.26 -9.10
N PHE A 24 -9.59 17.45 -9.75
CA PHE A 24 -9.84 16.03 -9.99
C PHE A 24 -9.46 15.12 -8.82
N ILE A 25 -8.73 15.64 -7.82
CA ILE A 25 -8.38 14.87 -6.62
C ILE A 25 -9.56 14.93 -5.65
N LYS A 26 -10.19 13.77 -5.43
CA LYS A 26 -11.36 13.66 -4.56
C LYS A 26 -10.99 13.76 -3.08
N GLN A 27 -9.85 13.20 -2.68
CA GLN A 27 -9.44 13.12 -1.28
C GLN A 27 -7.94 12.85 -1.17
N VAL A 28 -7.30 13.47 -0.18
CA VAL A 28 -5.93 13.17 0.25
C VAL A 28 -5.99 12.76 1.71
N THR A 29 -5.47 11.57 2.03
CA THR A 29 -5.46 11.02 3.38
C THR A 29 -4.03 10.69 3.77
N PRO A 30 -3.42 11.42 4.71
CA PRO A 30 -2.15 11.04 5.29
C PRO A 30 -2.29 9.71 6.03
N ILE A 31 -1.34 8.81 5.83
CA ILE A 31 -1.25 7.54 6.55
C ILE A 31 0.10 7.50 7.27
N SER A 32 0.17 6.82 8.40
CA SER A 32 1.44 6.58 9.09
C SER A 32 2.30 5.60 8.30
N ASN A 33 3.63 5.66 8.47
CA ASN A 33 4.55 4.74 7.81
C ASN A 33 4.22 3.26 8.11
N SER A 34 3.90 2.93 9.36
CA SER A 34 3.47 1.57 9.73
C SER A 34 2.22 1.12 8.97
N LYS A 35 1.23 2.01 8.80
CA LYS A 35 0.02 1.68 8.03
C LYS A 35 0.30 1.57 6.53
N ALA A 36 1.24 2.36 6.00
CA ALA A 36 1.66 2.28 4.61
C ALA A 36 2.36 0.95 4.31
N ASN A 37 3.28 0.54 5.20
CA ASN A 37 3.98 -0.74 5.10
C ASN A 37 2.99 -1.91 5.12
N PHE A 38 2.08 -1.92 6.09
CA PHE A 38 1.06 -2.96 6.20
C PHE A 38 0.19 -3.11 4.93
N ILE A 39 -0.17 -1.99 4.29
CA ILE A 39 -0.93 -2.04 3.03
C ILE A 39 -0.10 -2.64 1.89
N ASN A 40 1.20 -2.31 1.83
CA ASN A 40 2.09 -2.88 0.82
C ASN A 40 2.30 -4.38 1.05
N GLU A 41 2.54 -4.79 2.29
CA GLU A 41 2.72 -6.21 2.66
C GLU A 41 1.47 -7.04 2.34
N ILE A 42 0.26 -6.53 2.64
CA ILE A 42 -1.00 -7.18 2.23
C ILE A 42 -1.09 -7.29 0.70
N LYS A 43 -0.72 -6.22 -0.01
CA LYS A 43 -0.79 -6.21 -1.47
C LYS A 43 0.15 -7.26 -2.07
N ASP A 44 1.34 -7.41 -1.50
CA ASP A 44 2.30 -8.42 -1.93
C ASP A 44 1.80 -9.83 -1.63
N ALA A 45 1.23 -10.05 -0.43
CA ALA A 45 0.59 -11.31 -0.08
C ALA A 45 -0.57 -11.68 -1.02
N LEU A 46 -1.36 -10.71 -1.47
CA LEU A 46 -2.42 -10.93 -2.46
C LEU A 46 -1.86 -11.32 -3.83
N ASN A 47 -0.74 -10.72 -4.25
CA ASN A 47 -0.05 -11.10 -5.49
C ASN A 47 0.50 -12.53 -5.39
N GLU A 48 1.07 -12.91 -4.25
CA GLU A 48 1.52 -14.28 -4.00
C GLU A 48 0.36 -15.27 -4.08
N LEU A 49 -0.81 -14.94 -3.53
CA LEU A 49 -1.99 -15.79 -3.65
C LEU A 49 -2.46 -15.96 -5.10
N GLU A 50 -2.31 -14.96 -5.96
CA GLU A 50 -2.56 -15.12 -7.40
C GLU A 50 -1.58 -16.10 -8.03
N LEU A 51 -0.29 -16.03 -7.69
CA LEU A 51 0.73 -16.97 -8.17
C LEU A 51 0.50 -18.41 -7.67
N VAL A 52 0.00 -18.58 -6.43
CA VAL A 52 -0.42 -19.88 -5.90
C VAL A 52 -1.60 -20.43 -6.69
N LYS A 53 -2.60 -19.58 -7.01
CA LYS A 53 -3.74 -19.98 -7.86
C LYS A 53 -3.32 -20.37 -9.28
N GLU A 54 -2.28 -19.73 -9.80
CA GLU A 54 -1.67 -20.09 -11.10
C GLU A 54 -0.78 -21.35 -11.03
N GLY A 55 -0.57 -21.93 -9.85
CA GLY A 55 0.27 -23.12 -9.64
C GLY A 55 1.77 -22.84 -9.73
N LYS A 56 2.19 -21.58 -9.62
CA LYS A 56 3.59 -21.14 -9.67
C LYS A 56 4.28 -21.13 -8.31
N LEU A 57 3.50 -21.08 -7.23
CA LEU A 57 3.97 -21.07 -5.84
C LEU A 57 3.16 -22.06 -4.99
N ASP A 58 3.80 -22.61 -3.96
CA ASP A 58 3.14 -23.46 -2.98
C ASP A 58 2.32 -22.62 -2.00
N ALA A 59 1.13 -23.11 -1.65
CA ALA A 59 0.27 -22.43 -0.68
C ALA A 59 0.87 -22.51 0.73
N LYS A 60 0.94 -21.37 1.43
CA LYS A 60 1.24 -21.31 2.86
C LYS A 60 -0.05 -21.18 3.69
N SER A 61 -0.01 -21.58 4.97
CA SER A 61 -1.17 -21.43 5.87
C SER A 61 -1.52 -19.95 6.07
N ALA A 62 -2.80 -19.67 6.34
CA ALA A 62 -3.25 -18.32 6.69
C ALA A 62 -2.61 -17.84 8.00
N ASP A 63 -2.40 -18.73 8.96
CA ASP A 63 -1.73 -18.43 10.23
C ASP A 63 -0.27 -18.01 10.00
N ASP A 64 0.47 -18.73 9.16
CA ASP A 64 1.85 -18.39 8.81
C ASP A 64 1.92 -17.02 8.12
N LEU A 65 1.02 -16.77 7.18
CA LEU A 65 0.94 -15.49 6.47
C LEU A 65 0.68 -14.33 7.44
N ILE A 66 -0.24 -14.49 8.40
CA ILE A 66 -0.56 -13.43 9.38
C ILE A 66 0.60 -13.18 10.35
N ASN A 67 1.37 -14.22 10.70
CA ASN A 67 2.52 -14.08 11.60
C ASN A 67 3.72 -13.37 10.94
N GLU A 68 3.73 -13.25 9.62
CA GLU A 68 4.77 -12.56 8.83
C GLU A 68 4.44 -11.07 8.56
N LEU A 69 3.20 -10.64 8.82
CA LEU A 69 2.70 -9.26 8.68
C LEU A 69 2.78 -8.48 10.01
#